data_AF-A0A8F5GTJ5-F1
#
_entry.id   AF-A0A8F5GTJ5-F1
#
_cell.length_a   1.000
_cell.length_b   1.000
_cell.length_c   1.000
_cell.angle_alpha   90.00
_cell.angle_beta   90.00
_cell.angle_gamma   90.00
#
_symmetry.space_group_name_H-M   'P 1'
#
loop_
_entity.id
_entity.type
_entity.pdbx_description
1 polymer ?
#
loop_
_entity_poly.entity_id
_entity_poly.type
_entity_poly.pdbx_seq_one_letter_code
_entity_poly.pdbx_strand_id
1 'polypeptide(L)'
;MDKILVSKNELREDDLINDYLMEMVKKLDQKVISARRNVEINGILSPFYLDLEKEIRLIFIYEEQTLTYLNSHKENIKKIKELRRKDVKIILLVSEMSQLDLNKVLNLCESKIIPNVSITKGEVKSVSACKELEIHGYQGWILKDFEE
;
A
#
# COMPACT_ATOMS: atom_id res chain seq x y z
N MET A 1 -21.44 33.84 15.00
CA MET A 1 -20.31 32.91 15.02
C MET A 1 -20.67 31.77 14.09
N ASP A 2 -20.22 31.85 12.85
CA ASP A 2 -20.34 30.74 11.91
C ASP A 2 -19.53 29.58 12.45
N LYS A 3 -20.23 28.48 12.76
CA LYS A 3 -19.58 27.19 12.97
C LYS A 3 -19.03 26.79 11.62
N ILE A 4 -17.76 27.08 11.38
CA ILE A 4 -16.98 26.39 10.35
C ILE A 4 -16.97 24.93 10.79
N LEU A 5 -17.91 24.15 10.26
CA LEU A 5 -17.80 22.70 10.21
C LEU A 5 -16.63 22.43 9.28
N VAL A 6 -15.44 22.28 9.86
CA VAL A 6 -14.29 21.72 9.16
C VAL A 6 -14.73 20.34 8.73
N SER A 7 -15.01 20.18 7.43
CA SER A 7 -15.24 18.87 6.85
C SER A 7 -14.03 18.02 7.23
N LYS A 8 -14.28 16.86 7.85
CA LYS A 8 -13.28 15.81 7.91
C LYS A 8 -12.81 15.60 6.48
N ASN A 9 -11.64 16.11 6.13
CA ASN A 9 -11.00 15.82 4.87
C ASN A 9 -10.56 14.37 4.95
N GLU A 10 -11.48 13.47 4.62
CA GLU A 10 -11.16 12.09 4.30
C GLU A 10 -10.19 12.13 3.12
N LEU A 11 -8.92 11.85 3.39
CA LEU A 11 -7.92 11.62 2.33
C LEU A 11 -8.50 10.58 1.38
N ARG A 12 -8.60 10.93 0.11
CA ARG A 12 -9.11 10.01 -0.90
C ARG A 12 -8.02 8.98 -1.22
N GLU A 13 -8.44 7.84 -1.75
CA GLU A 13 -7.55 6.77 -2.21
C GLU A 13 -6.38 7.30 -3.08
N ASP A 14 -6.66 8.25 -3.96
CA ASP A 14 -5.66 8.88 -4.81
C ASP A 14 -4.58 9.65 -4.03
N ASP A 15 -4.93 10.27 -2.91
CA ASP A 15 -4.00 11.09 -2.11
C ASP A 15 -2.95 10.19 -1.44
N LEU A 16 -3.39 9.09 -0.82
CA LEU A 16 -2.50 8.11 -0.18
C LEU A 16 -1.56 7.46 -1.20
N ILE A 17 -2.07 7.12 -2.38
CA ILE A 17 -1.28 6.54 -3.47
C ILE A 17 -0.24 7.56 -3.98
N ASN A 18 -0.63 8.83 -4.16
CA ASN A 18 0.28 9.88 -4.60
C ASN A 18 1.42 10.11 -3.60
N ASP A 19 1.10 10.18 -2.31
CA ASP A 19 2.09 10.35 -1.24
C ASP A 19 3.09 9.19 -1.22
N TYR A 20 2.58 7.96 -1.32
CA TYR A 20 3.41 6.76 -1.43
C TYR A 20 4.37 6.86 -2.61
N LEU A 21 3.87 7.21 -3.80
CA LEU A 21 4.69 7.29 -5.01
C LEU A 21 5.75 8.40 -4.90
N MET A 22 5.41 9.55 -4.33
CA MET A 22 6.37 10.64 -4.10
C MET A 22 7.50 10.21 -3.14
N GLU A 23 7.18 9.47 -2.09
CA GLU A 23 8.21 8.90 -1.21
C GLU A 23 9.07 7.86 -1.93
N MET A 24 8.44 6.95 -2.68
CA MET A 24 9.14 5.87 -3.35
C MET A 24 10.06 6.38 -4.46
N VAL A 25 9.64 7.34 -5.29
CA VAL A 25 10.49 7.91 -6.35
C VAL A 25 11.79 8.51 -5.79
N LYS A 26 11.79 9.00 -4.54
CA LYS A 26 12.99 9.50 -3.86
C LYS A 26 13.88 8.40 -3.28
N LYS A 27 13.30 7.25 -2.94
CA LYS A 27 13.96 6.14 -2.23
C LYS A 27 14.34 4.96 -3.13
N LEU A 28 13.77 4.85 -4.34
CA LEU A 28 14.02 3.76 -5.27
C LEU A 28 15.34 3.96 -6.01
N ASP A 29 16.32 3.12 -5.71
CA ASP A 29 17.55 2.94 -6.51
C ASP A 29 17.32 1.92 -7.63
N GLN A 30 16.21 2.05 -8.37
CA GLN A 30 15.85 1.16 -9.48
C GLN A 30 15.14 1.92 -10.59
N LYS A 31 15.32 1.46 -11.83
CA LYS A 31 14.65 2.03 -13.00
C LYS A 31 13.16 1.67 -13.00
N VAL A 32 12.31 2.68 -13.14
CA VAL A 32 10.88 2.51 -13.42
C VAL A 32 10.68 2.10 -14.88
N ILE A 33 9.99 0.99 -15.11
CA ILE A 33 9.64 0.49 -16.45
C ILE A 33 8.25 0.96 -16.85
N SER A 34 7.27 0.86 -15.95
CA SER A 34 5.88 1.25 -16.21
C SER A 34 5.17 1.60 -14.90
N ALA A 35 4.25 2.57 -14.96
CA ALA A 35 3.34 2.90 -13.88
C ALA A 35 1.93 3.07 -14.45
N ARG A 36 0.93 2.38 -13.90
CA ARG A 36 -0.45 2.36 -14.44
C ARG A 36 -1.47 2.37 -13.30
N ARG A 37 -2.57 3.09 -13.51
CA ARG A 37 -3.73 3.11 -12.60
C ARG A 37 -4.83 2.19 -13.12
N ASN A 38 -5.62 1.63 -12.20
CA ASN A 38 -6.84 0.87 -12.48
C ASN A 38 -6.65 -0.18 -13.57
N VAL A 39 -5.62 -1.01 -13.41
CA VAL A 39 -5.24 -2.02 -14.40
C VAL A 39 -5.50 -3.42 -13.87
N GLU A 40 -6.02 -4.28 -14.75
CA GLU A 40 -6.11 -5.71 -14.46
C GLU A 40 -4.86 -6.45 -14.93
N ILE A 41 -4.23 -7.20 -14.04
CA ILE A 41 -3.08 -8.05 -14.37
C ILE A 41 -3.36 -9.45 -13.85
N ASN A 42 -3.47 -10.40 -14.77
CA ASN A 42 -3.68 -11.81 -14.44
C ASN A 42 -4.90 -12.03 -13.52
N GLY A 43 -6.01 -11.32 -13.77
CA GLY A 43 -7.21 -11.37 -12.92
C GLY A 43 -7.14 -10.53 -11.64
N ILE A 44 -6.06 -9.76 -11.42
CA ILE A 44 -5.91 -8.84 -10.30
C ILE A 44 -6.22 -7.41 -10.76
N LEU A 45 -7.33 -6.85 -10.31
CA LEU A 45 -7.64 -5.42 -10.42
C LEU A 45 -6.77 -4.66 -9.42
N SER A 46 -5.82 -3.89 -9.94
CA SER A 46 -4.89 -3.13 -9.13
C SER A 46 -5.20 -1.63 -9.27
N PRO A 47 -5.53 -0.94 -8.17
CA PRO A 47 -5.70 0.51 -8.17
C PRO A 47 -4.46 1.22 -8.70
N PHE A 48 -3.28 0.76 -8.29
CA PHE A 48 -2.02 1.21 -8.87
C PHE A 48 -1.01 0.08 -9.01
N TYR A 49 -0.43 -0.01 -10.20
CA TYR A 49 0.61 -0.95 -10.59
C TYR A 49 1.91 -0.22 -10.91
N LEU A 50 3.02 -0.65 -10.31
CA LEU A 50 4.36 -0.16 -10.59
C LEU A 50 5.29 -1.32 -10.99
N ASP A 51 5.83 -1.25 -12.20
CA ASP A 51 6.82 -2.18 -12.73
C ASP A 51 8.22 -1.56 -12.64
N LEU A 52 9.09 -2.17 -11.84
CA LEU A 52 10.48 -1.80 -11.67
C LEU A 52 11.37 -2.87 -12.31
N GLU A 53 12.66 -2.59 -12.47
CA GLU A 53 13.60 -3.53 -13.08
C GLU A 53 13.62 -4.91 -12.40
N LYS A 54 13.61 -4.95 -11.06
CA LYS A 54 13.77 -6.20 -10.28
C LYS A 54 12.48 -6.67 -9.59
N GLU A 55 11.50 -5.79 -9.42
CA GLU A 55 10.28 -6.08 -8.68
C GLU A 55 9.04 -5.41 -9.31
N ILE A 56 7.88 -5.93 -8.96
CA ILE A 56 6.56 -5.40 -9.27
C ILE A 56 5.90 -5.03 -7.95
N ARG A 57 5.31 -3.83 -7.88
CA ARG A 57 4.52 -3.40 -6.73
C ARG A 57 3.05 -3.28 -7.11
N LEU A 58 2.19 -4.00 -6.39
CA LEU A 58 0.73 -3.94 -6.51
C LEU A 58 0.22 -3.15 -5.30
N ILE A 59 -0.33 -1.96 -5.53
CA ILE A 59 -0.63 -1.01 -4.45
C ILE A 59 -2.15 -0.91 -4.27
N PHE A 60 -2.59 -1.01 -3.02
CA PHE A 60 -3.99 -1.00 -2.62
C PHE A 60 -4.20 -0.18 -1.36
N ILE A 61 -5.41 0.33 -1.18
CA ILE A 61 -5.86 0.85 0.11
C ILE A 61 -6.23 -0.32 1.03
N TYR A 62 -5.79 -0.22 2.28
CA TYR A 62 -6.15 -1.15 3.33
C TYR A 62 -7.63 -0.99 3.68
N GLU A 63 -8.41 -1.98 3.26
CA GLU A 63 -9.80 -2.19 3.66
C GLU A 63 -10.04 -3.68 3.84
N GLU A 64 -11.04 -4.06 4.64
CA GLU A 64 -11.38 -5.48 4.83
C GLU A 64 -11.75 -6.18 3.51
N GLN A 65 -12.40 -5.46 2.60
CA GLN A 65 -12.75 -5.93 1.26
C GLN A 65 -11.50 -6.21 0.43
N THR A 66 -10.51 -5.31 0.46
CA THR A 66 -9.21 -5.49 -0.19
C THR A 66 -8.51 -6.74 0.32
N LEU A 67 -8.49 -6.98 1.64
CA LEU A 67 -7.86 -8.18 2.20
C LEU A 67 -8.56 -9.46 1.72
N THR A 68 -9.89 -9.45 1.67
CA THR A 68 -10.70 -10.59 1.21
C THR A 68 -10.46 -10.87 -0.28
N TYR A 69 -10.40 -9.79 -1.08
CA TYR A 69 -10.10 -9.84 -2.50
C TYR A 69 -8.70 -10.43 -2.76
N LEU A 70 -7.67 -9.90 -2.11
CA LEU A 70 -6.28 -10.36 -2.27
C LEU A 70 -6.12 -11.82 -1.82
N ASN A 71 -6.76 -12.23 -0.73
CA ASN A 71 -6.73 -13.62 -0.27
C ASN A 71 -7.31 -14.58 -1.32
N SER A 72 -8.41 -14.20 -1.96
CA SER A 72 -9.05 -15.00 -3.00
C SER A 72 -8.21 -15.13 -4.27
N HIS A 73 -7.25 -14.23 -4.49
CA HIS A 73 -6.45 -14.19 -5.71
C HIS A 73 -4.94 -14.43 -5.51
N LYS A 74 -4.53 -15.00 -4.37
CA LYS A 74 -3.10 -15.30 -4.09
C LYS A 74 -2.41 -16.09 -5.20
N GLU A 75 -3.06 -17.12 -5.72
CA GLU A 75 -2.48 -17.95 -6.78
C GLU A 75 -2.25 -17.16 -8.08
N ASN A 76 -3.08 -16.14 -8.35
CA ASN A 76 -2.86 -15.25 -9.48
C ASN A 76 -1.66 -14.32 -9.25
N ILE A 77 -1.45 -13.85 -8.02
CA ILE A 77 -0.28 -13.04 -7.66
C ILE A 77 1.01 -13.86 -7.81
N LYS A 78 1.01 -15.13 -7.38
CA LYS A 78 2.15 -16.05 -7.59
C LYS A 78 2.47 -16.23 -9.07
N LYS A 79 1.45 -16.45 -9.91
CA LYS A 79 1.63 -16.55 -11.36
C LYS A 79 2.23 -15.29 -11.98
N ILE A 80 1.91 -14.08 -11.48
CA ILE A 80 2.55 -12.84 -11.96
C ILE A 80 4.06 -12.89 -11.74
N LYS A 81 4.49 -13.31 -10.54
CA LYS A 81 5.91 -13.47 -10.17
C LYS A 81 6.62 -14.42 -11.13
N GLU A 82 6.03 -15.59 -11.36
CA GLU A 82 6.58 -16.63 -12.24
C GLU A 82 6.69 -16.17 -13.70
N LEU A 83 5.62 -15.56 -14.24
CA LEU A 83 5.56 -15.11 -15.63
C LEU A 83 6.52 -13.95 -15.92
N ARG A 84 6.66 -13.01 -14.98
CA ARG A 84 7.49 -11.83 -15.15
C ARG A 84 8.94 -12.03 -14.70
N ARG A 85 9.23 -13.12 -13.97
CA ARG A 85 10.54 -13.40 -13.36
C ARG A 85 11.08 -12.25 -12.51
N LYS A 86 10.17 -11.57 -11.81
CA LYS A 86 10.45 -10.46 -10.89
C LYS A 86 9.78 -10.74 -9.56
N ASP A 87 10.33 -10.24 -8.48
CA ASP A 87 9.64 -10.28 -7.19
C ASP A 87 8.35 -9.47 -7.27
N VAL A 88 7.32 -9.91 -6.53
CA VAL A 88 6.05 -9.19 -6.44
C VAL A 88 5.86 -8.77 -4.98
N LYS A 89 5.59 -7.49 -4.77
CA LYS A 89 5.25 -6.90 -3.48
C LYS A 89 3.85 -6.32 -3.53
N ILE A 90 3.05 -6.65 -2.53
CA ILE A 90 1.77 -6.03 -2.26
C ILE A 90 2.02 -4.89 -1.28
N ILE A 91 1.54 -3.70 -1.62
CA ILE A 91 1.64 -2.51 -0.77
C ILE A 91 0.24 -2.18 -0.28
N LEU A 92 0.04 -2.21 1.03
CA LEU A 92 -1.21 -1.80 1.68
C LEU A 92 -1.03 -0.42 2.30
N LEU A 93 -1.76 0.57 1.79
CA LEU A 93 -1.77 1.93 2.30
C LEU A 93 -2.91 2.07 3.31
N VAL A 94 -2.60 2.41 4.55
CA VAL A 94 -3.61 2.61 5.59
C VAL A 94 -3.61 4.06 6.06
N SER A 95 -4.80 4.65 6.13
CA SER A 95 -4.99 6.03 6.60
C SER A 95 -4.59 6.16 8.08
N GLU A 96 -4.90 5.17 8.91
CA GLU A 96 -4.52 5.16 10.32
C GLU A 96 -4.09 3.77 10.79
N MET A 97 -2.87 3.65 11.32
CA MET A 97 -2.31 2.38 11.79
C MET A 97 -3.12 1.72 12.93
N SER A 98 -3.90 2.50 13.69
CA SER A 98 -4.76 1.98 14.77
C SER A 98 -5.88 1.07 14.27
N GLN A 99 -6.22 1.16 12.98
CA GLN A 99 -7.27 0.37 12.33
C GLN A 99 -6.75 -0.94 11.73
N LEU A 100 -5.44 -1.19 11.84
CA LEU A 100 -4.79 -2.35 11.26
C LEU A 100 -5.08 -3.62 12.08
N ASP A 101 -5.73 -4.60 11.46
CA ASP A 101 -5.87 -5.95 12.01
C ASP A 101 -4.72 -6.82 11.49
N LEU A 102 -3.62 -6.86 12.26
CA LEU A 102 -2.42 -7.62 11.92
C LEU A 102 -2.73 -9.11 11.69
N ASN A 103 -3.70 -9.70 12.38
CA ASN A 103 -4.03 -11.12 12.20
C ASN A 103 -4.63 -11.39 10.82
N LYS A 104 -5.50 -10.49 10.33
CA LYS A 104 -6.06 -10.58 8.98
C LYS A 104 -5.00 -10.32 7.91
N VAL A 105 -4.08 -9.39 8.16
CA VAL A 105 -2.98 -9.09 7.23
C VAL A 105 -2.01 -10.27 7.11
N LEU A 106 -1.66 -10.92 8.22
CA LEU A 106 -0.80 -12.11 8.22
C LEU A 106 -1.35 -13.27 7.39
N ASN A 107 -2.67 -13.36 7.23
CA ASN A 107 -3.26 -14.36 6.35
C ASN A 107 -2.83 -14.18 4.90
N LEU A 108 -2.41 -12.99 4.45
CA LEU A 108 -1.92 -12.77 3.09
C LEU A 108 -0.53 -13.39 2.83
N CYS A 109 0.24 -13.65 3.89
CA CYS A 109 1.60 -14.15 3.79
C CYS A 109 1.65 -15.68 3.68
N GLU A 110 2.59 -16.20 2.90
CA GLU A 110 2.86 -17.66 2.84
C GLU A 110 3.50 -18.18 4.13
N SER A 111 4.34 -17.35 4.76
CA SER A 111 4.93 -17.61 6.08
C SER A 111 4.34 -16.65 7.11
N LYS A 112 3.80 -17.18 8.21
CA LYS A 112 3.25 -16.40 9.32
C LYS A 112 4.38 -15.89 10.19
N ILE A 113 5.14 -14.92 9.69
CA ILE A 113 6.13 -14.20 10.49
C ILE A 113 5.41 -13.01 11.09
N ILE A 114 5.32 -12.97 12.42
CA ILE A 114 4.73 -11.82 13.12
C ILE A 114 5.74 -10.68 12.98
N PRO A 115 5.41 -9.57 12.29
CA PRO A 115 6.31 -8.43 12.24
C PRO A 115 6.44 -7.84 13.64
N ASN A 116 7.67 -7.60 14.07
CA ASN A 116 7.93 -6.94 15.34
C ASN A 116 7.73 -5.44 15.12
N VAL A 117 6.50 -4.95 15.31
CA VAL A 117 6.15 -3.55 15.03
C VAL A 117 5.96 -2.79 16.33
N SER A 118 6.84 -1.82 16.61
CA SER A 118 6.50 -0.73 17.51
C SER A 118 6.00 0.45 16.68
N ILE A 119 4.77 0.91 16.95
CA ILE A 119 4.14 2.01 16.21
C ILE A 119 4.25 3.26 17.08
N THR A 120 4.93 4.28 16.56
CA THR A 120 5.09 5.59 17.22
C THR A 120 4.33 6.61 16.38
N LYS A 121 3.58 7.49 17.04
CA LYS A 121 2.69 8.47 16.40
C LYS A 121 3.48 9.49 15.57
N GLY A 122 3.04 9.78 14.34
CA GLY A 122 3.61 10.83 13.48
C GLY A 122 4.71 10.39 12.51
N GLU A 123 4.96 9.08 12.36
CA GLU A 123 5.94 8.53 11.41
C GLU A 123 5.25 7.75 10.29
N VAL A 124 5.68 7.93 9.04
CA VAL A 124 5.38 6.98 7.96
C VAL A 124 6.17 5.71 8.25
N LYS A 125 5.51 4.73 8.85
CA LYS A 125 6.11 3.42 9.12
C LYS A 125 5.76 2.45 8.01
N SER A 126 6.80 2.00 7.31
CA SER A 126 6.71 0.81 6.46
C SER A 126 6.90 -0.41 7.34
N VAL A 127 5.84 -1.21 7.49
CA VAL A 127 5.90 -2.51 8.15
C VAL A 127 5.97 -3.57 7.06
N SER A 128 7.10 -4.27 6.95
CA SER A 128 7.14 -5.50 6.18
C SER A 128 6.53 -6.62 7.04
N ALA A 129 5.31 -7.04 6.70
CA ALA A 129 4.64 -8.15 7.37
C ALA A 129 5.21 -9.50 6.94
N CYS A 130 5.59 -9.60 5.67
CA CYS A 130 6.38 -10.68 5.10
C CYS A 130 7.14 -10.16 3.87
N LYS A 131 7.93 -11.04 3.24
CA LYS A 131 8.74 -10.67 2.06
C LYS A 131 7.91 -10.09 0.92
N GLU A 132 6.67 -10.54 0.78
CA GLU A 132 5.74 -10.18 -0.29
C GLU A 132 4.78 -9.03 0.09
N LEU A 133 4.82 -8.50 1.32
CA LEU A 133 3.82 -7.55 1.82
C LEU A 133 4.43 -6.40 2.63
N GLU A 134 4.24 -5.17 2.16
CA GLU A 134 4.60 -3.93 2.84
C GLU A 134 3.32 -3.16 3.22
N ILE A 135 3.26 -2.62 4.42
CA ILE A 135 2.16 -1.80 4.91
C ILE A 135 2.69 -0.41 5.20
N HIS A 136 2.07 0.62 4.64
CA HIS A 136 2.43 2.01 4.87
C HIS A 136 1.28 2.73 5.57
N GLY A 137 1.52 3.23 6.77
CA GLY A 137 0.54 3.99 7.53
C GLY A 137 0.85 5.49 7.53
N TYR A 138 -0.18 6.30 7.30
CA TYR A 138 -0.09 7.76 7.25
C TYR A 138 -0.77 8.39 8.47
N GLN A 139 -0.25 8.12 9.67
CA GLN A 139 -0.84 8.67 10.89
C GLN A 139 -0.58 10.17 11.01
N GLY A 140 -1.64 10.98 10.93
CA GLY A 140 -1.58 12.41 11.28
C GLY A 140 -0.87 13.31 10.26
N TRP A 141 -0.75 12.89 8.99
CA TRP A 141 -0.45 13.81 7.89
C TRP A 141 -1.71 14.64 7.60
N ILE A 142 -1.95 15.59 8.49
CA ILE A 142 -2.70 16.80 8.19
C ILE A 142 -1.81 17.55 7.20
N LEU A 143 -2.35 17.80 6.01
CA LEU A 143 -1.88 18.71 4.97
C LEU A 143 -0.66 19.54 5.41
N LYS A 144 0.45 19.40 4.67
CA LYS A 144 1.27 20.60 4.44
C LYS A 144 0.30 21.67 3.98
N ASP A 145 0.04 22.67 4.82
CA ASP A 145 -0.44 23.96 4.36
C ASP A 145 0.48 24.34 3.21
N PHE A 146 -0.04 24.28 1.98
CA PHE A 146 0.51 25.11 0.92
C PHE A 146 0.13 26.52 1.35
N GLU A 147 1.01 27.16 2.12
CA GLU A 147 0.93 28.60 2.35
C GLU A 147 0.79 29.29 0.98
N GLU A 148 -0.24 30.14 0.87
CA GLU A 148 -0.47 31.07 -0.26
C GLU A 148 0.65 32.12 -0.36
#